data_AF-A0A9Q0TFC3-F1
#
_entry.id   AF-A0A9Q0TFC3-F1
#
_cell.length_a   1.000
_cell.length_b   1.000
_cell.length_c   1.000
_cell.angle_alpha   90.00
_cell.angle_beta   90.00
_cell.angle_gamma   90.00
#
_symmetry.space_group_name_H-M   'P 1'
#
loop_
_entity.id
_entity.type
_entity.pdbx_description
1 polymer ?
#
loop_
_entity_poly.entity_id
_entity_poly.type
_entity_poly.pdbx_seq_one_letter_code
_entity_poly.pdbx_strand_id
1 'polypeptide(L)'
;MGWSVILPLSWVRVFWIPFVSKGAHAIGLREKRWIACEVGMPQFPSDFPDCNAHLSFDGERSVRLTLDKGSTMVQDPQISGRKDNIDDNSLLSSENGDCAITVATGHCNSFDGFVGRTSSILIDFLSEINADHLLLFPHIPNKKTRLLELMKDESILRKGQCSVHQITSNRRLCFIRVLLHAYKEGFIEEGAVVCALGPSDLSLWISRSENNEGGLQISQSSVGSYFKEQSSSKWELWIPQDPVVRESHRWPIGFVTTGFVRGSKKLVAEAFCEAVLLAQLREEQWSGMPVKQRRKEIYVLVRNLRSSAYRLALATVVLEQEEEDVLFL
;
A
#
# COMPACT_ATOMS: atom_id res chain seq x y z
N MET A 1 -6.52 -24.52 0.76
CA MET A 1 -7.95 -24.93 0.73
C MET A 1 -8.25 -25.70 2.00
N GLY A 2 -9.18 -25.20 2.81
CA GLY A 2 -9.64 -25.83 4.05
C GLY A 2 -11.13 -26.13 3.98
N TRP A 3 -11.63 -26.95 4.90
CA TRP A 3 -13.06 -27.28 5.01
C TRP A 3 -13.66 -26.61 6.23
N SER A 4 -14.85 -26.04 6.07
CA SER A 4 -15.66 -25.53 7.19
C SER A 4 -16.75 -26.54 7.51
N VAL A 5 -16.81 -27.00 8.75
CA VAL A 5 -17.88 -27.88 9.24
C VAL A 5 -18.75 -27.09 10.20
N ILE A 6 -20.01 -26.88 9.82
CA ILE A 6 -20.99 -26.14 10.64
C ILE A 6 -21.79 -27.16 11.44
N LEU A 7 -21.78 -27.01 12.77
CA LEU A 7 -22.40 -27.95 13.71
C LEU A 7 -23.19 -27.19 14.78
N PRO A 8 -24.29 -27.76 15.32
CA PRO A 8 -24.88 -27.26 16.55
C PRO A 8 -23.86 -27.29 17.70
N LEU A 9 -23.93 -26.33 18.63
CA LEU A 9 -22.97 -26.18 19.72
C LEU A 9 -22.80 -27.48 20.55
N SER A 10 -23.87 -28.25 20.73
CA SER A 10 -23.87 -29.52 21.45
C SER A 10 -23.02 -30.63 20.80
N TRP A 11 -22.74 -30.52 19.49
CA TRP A 11 -22.00 -31.53 18.73
C TRP A 11 -20.52 -31.19 18.52
N VAL A 12 -20.08 -29.95 18.80
CA VAL A 12 -18.70 -29.50 18.56
C VAL A 12 -17.69 -30.42 19.25
N ARG A 13 -17.89 -30.70 20.54
CA ARG A 13 -16.96 -31.54 21.31
C ARG A 13 -16.93 -32.99 20.81
N VAL A 14 -18.08 -33.52 20.38
CA VAL A 14 -18.23 -34.90 19.88
C VAL A 14 -17.42 -35.08 18.59
N PHE A 15 -17.46 -34.09 17.69
CA PHE A 15 -16.69 -34.13 16.45
C PHE A 15 -15.21 -33.76 16.64
N TRP A 16 -14.90 -32.86 17.58
CA TRP A 16 -13.52 -32.41 17.81
C TRP A 16 -12.58 -33.51 18.33
N ILE A 17 -13.06 -34.35 19.26
CA ILE A 17 -12.24 -35.40 19.89
C ILE A 17 -11.68 -36.39 18.86
N PRO A 18 -12.48 -36.96 17.93
CA PRO A 18 -11.99 -37.80 16.85
C PRO A 18 -10.86 -37.16 16.03
N PHE A 19 -11.00 -35.89 15.62
CA PHE A 19 -9.98 -35.20 14.83
C PHE A 19 -8.63 -35.16 15.55
N VAL A 20 -8.62 -34.70 16.80
CA VAL A 20 -7.38 -34.61 17.58
C VAL A 20 -6.79 -36.00 17.85
N SER A 21 -7.64 -36.98 18.17
CA SER A 21 -7.20 -38.37 18.41
C SER A 21 -6.57 -39.04 17.19
N LYS A 22 -6.91 -38.57 15.98
CA LYS A 22 -6.35 -39.03 14.71
C LYS A 22 -5.15 -38.20 14.24
N GLY A 23 -4.64 -37.29 15.07
CA GLY A 23 -3.42 -36.53 14.81
C GLY A 23 -3.63 -35.14 14.21
N ALA A 24 -4.87 -34.64 14.16
CA ALA A 24 -5.10 -33.24 13.80
C ALA A 24 -4.56 -32.30 14.88
N HIS A 25 -3.85 -31.27 14.47
CA HIS A 25 -3.32 -30.24 15.37
C HIS A 25 -4.24 -29.04 15.38
N ALA A 26 -4.65 -28.62 16.59
CA ALA A 26 -5.44 -27.42 16.77
C ALA A 26 -4.59 -26.19 16.46
N ILE A 27 -5.16 -25.24 15.72
CA ILE A 27 -4.52 -23.97 15.40
C ILE A 27 -5.34 -22.80 15.96
N GLY A 28 -4.66 -21.74 16.39
CA GLY A 28 -5.28 -20.52 16.89
C GLY A 28 -5.44 -19.45 15.80
N LEU A 29 -5.81 -18.25 16.23
CA LEU A 29 -5.94 -17.09 15.35
C LEU A 29 -4.61 -16.68 14.70
N ARG A 30 -3.49 -16.90 15.40
CA ARG A 30 -2.14 -16.58 14.90
C ARG A 30 -1.77 -17.46 13.72
N GLU A 31 -1.89 -18.77 13.87
CA GLU A 31 -1.58 -19.72 12.79
C GLU A 31 -2.58 -19.57 11.63
N LYS A 32 -3.85 -19.26 11.92
CA LYS A 32 -4.83 -18.89 10.89
C LYS A 32 -4.34 -17.70 10.05
N ARG A 33 -3.81 -16.66 10.71
CA ARG A 33 -3.22 -15.48 10.04
C ARG A 33 -2.02 -15.86 9.19
N TRP A 34 -1.16 -16.75 9.68
CA TRP A 34 -0.02 -17.24 8.90
C TRP A 34 -0.45 -17.97 7.63
N ILE A 35 -1.43 -18.87 7.75
CA ILE A 35 -1.96 -19.59 6.59
C ILE A 35 -2.58 -18.62 5.58
N ALA A 36 -3.38 -17.64 6.05
CA ALA A 36 -3.97 -16.62 5.19
C ALA A 36 -2.91 -15.81 4.44
N CYS A 37 -1.87 -15.37 5.15
CA CYS A 37 -0.74 -14.64 4.55
C CYS A 37 0.00 -15.48 3.49
N GLU A 38 0.28 -16.75 3.76
CA GLU A 38 0.96 -17.65 2.80
C GLU A 38 0.18 -17.87 1.50
N VAL A 39 -1.16 -17.78 1.56
CA VAL A 39 -2.02 -17.87 0.38
C VAL A 39 -2.39 -16.50 -0.20
N GLY A 40 -1.88 -15.41 0.38
CA GLY A 40 -2.17 -14.05 -0.06
C GLY A 40 -3.65 -13.68 0.10
N MET A 41 -4.32 -14.15 1.15
CA MET A 41 -5.70 -13.79 1.51
C MET A 41 -5.70 -12.72 2.61
N PRO A 42 -6.46 -11.62 2.45
CA PRO A 42 -6.54 -10.58 3.46
C PRO A 42 -7.27 -11.09 4.71
N GLN A 43 -6.82 -10.68 5.90
CA GLN A 43 -7.47 -11.02 7.16
C GLN A 43 -8.13 -9.81 7.81
N PHE A 44 -9.44 -9.92 8.07
CA PHE A 44 -10.16 -8.91 8.84
C PHE A 44 -9.79 -8.99 10.35
N PRO A 45 -9.59 -7.86 11.04
CA PRO A 45 -9.58 -6.48 10.52
C PRO A 45 -8.20 -5.97 10.08
N SER A 46 -7.12 -6.73 10.29
CA SER A 46 -5.73 -6.28 10.09
C SER A 46 -5.39 -5.84 8.67
N ASP A 47 -6.01 -6.43 7.64
CA ASP A 47 -5.72 -6.10 6.24
C ASP A 47 -6.84 -5.26 5.58
N PHE A 48 -7.62 -4.54 6.38
CA PHE A 48 -8.73 -3.68 5.91
C PHE A 48 -8.52 -2.24 6.40
N PRO A 49 -7.56 -1.50 5.81
CA PRO A 49 -7.08 -0.24 6.37
C PRO A 49 -8.08 0.92 6.38
N ASP A 50 -9.14 0.81 5.59
CA ASP A 50 -10.23 1.76 5.45
C ASP A 50 -11.42 1.46 6.38
N CYS A 51 -11.39 0.39 7.19
CA CYS A 51 -12.46 0.06 8.12
C CYS A 51 -12.22 0.58 9.54
N ASN A 52 -13.29 0.94 10.25
CA ASN A 52 -13.21 1.42 11.64
C ASN A 52 -12.62 0.37 12.59
N ALA A 53 -12.87 -0.91 12.34
CA ALA A 53 -12.34 -2.00 13.16
C ALA A 53 -10.81 -2.03 13.13
N HIS A 54 -10.22 -1.77 11.97
CA HIS A 54 -8.79 -1.68 11.80
C HIS A 54 -8.18 -0.47 12.52
N LEU A 55 -8.85 0.69 12.45
CA LEU A 55 -8.45 1.90 13.19
C LEU A 55 -8.47 1.70 14.72
N SER A 56 -9.36 0.83 15.21
CA SER A 56 -9.43 0.45 16.62
C SER A 56 -8.39 -0.59 17.04
N PHE A 57 -7.84 -1.34 16.08
CA PHE A 57 -6.89 -2.44 16.31
C PHE A 57 -5.43 -1.94 16.32
N ASP A 58 -5.13 -0.89 15.53
CA ASP A 58 -3.76 -0.45 15.30
C ASP A 58 -3.31 0.75 16.16
N GLY A 59 -2.23 0.52 16.91
CA GLY A 59 -1.40 1.56 17.52
C GLY A 59 -0.42 2.24 16.55
N GLU A 60 -0.28 1.73 15.32
CA GLU A 60 0.65 2.26 14.30
C GLU A 60 -0.06 3.24 13.34
N ARG A 61 -0.67 4.27 13.94
CA ARG A 61 -1.37 5.37 13.26
C ARG A 61 -0.46 6.20 12.32
N SER A 62 0.85 6.10 12.48
CA SER A 62 1.84 7.06 11.98
C SER A 62 2.12 7.01 10.46
N VAL A 63 2.09 5.85 9.81
CA VAL A 63 2.46 5.75 8.38
C VAL A 63 1.26 6.12 7.49
N ARG A 64 0.06 5.76 7.93
CA ARG A 64 -1.20 5.90 7.18
C ARG A 64 -1.73 7.33 7.14
N LEU A 65 -1.70 8.03 8.27
CA LEU A 65 -2.17 9.42 8.41
C LEU A 65 -1.33 10.43 7.63
N THR A 66 -0.22 10.01 7.02
CA THR A 66 0.83 10.90 6.55
C THR A 66 1.14 10.77 5.07
N LEU A 67 0.87 9.61 4.44
CA LEU A 67 0.77 9.54 2.98
C LEU A 67 -0.32 10.49 2.46
N ASP A 68 -1.41 10.63 3.22
CA ASP A 68 -2.51 11.58 3.01
C ASP A 68 -2.03 13.05 2.92
N LYS A 69 -1.10 13.44 3.79
CA LYS A 69 -0.58 14.83 3.85
C LYS A 69 0.63 15.10 2.95
N GLY A 70 1.36 14.05 2.56
CA GLY A 70 2.51 14.16 1.65
C GLY A 70 2.12 14.65 0.25
N SER A 71 0.88 14.36 -0.19
CA SER A 71 0.35 14.87 -1.47
C SER A 71 0.13 16.39 -1.46
N THR A 72 -0.07 17.01 -0.29
CA THR A 72 -0.33 18.45 -0.17
C THR A 72 0.95 19.29 -0.16
N MET A 73 2.07 18.76 0.37
CA MET A 73 3.31 19.52 0.58
C MET A 73 4.27 19.60 -0.62
N VAL A 74 4.00 18.89 -1.73
CA VAL A 74 4.85 18.95 -2.94
C VAL A 74 4.75 20.32 -3.66
N GLN A 75 3.90 21.24 -3.20
CA GLN A 75 3.56 22.47 -3.93
C GLN A 75 4.35 23.74 -3.59
N ASP A 76 5.15 23.84 -2.53
CA ASP A 76 5.84 25.13 -2.23
C ASP A 76 7.32 25.02 -1.83
N PRO A 77 8.26 25.16 -2.80
CA PRO A 77 9.64 25.55 -2.52
C PRO A 77 9.94 27.04 -2.77
N GLN A 78 8.97 27.87 -3.16
CA GLN A 78 9.22 29.28 -3.52
C GLN A 78 7.99 30.14 -3.26
N ILE A 79 7.96 30.87 -2.14
CA ILE A 79 7.74 32.33 -2.08
C ILE A 79 8.06 32.75 -0.64
N SER A 80 9.27 33.29 -0.52
CA SER A 80 9.70 34.10 0.61
C SER A 80 8.81 35.33 0.72
N GLY A 81 8.35 35.60 1.95
CA GLY A 81 8.18 36.96 2.45
C GLY A 81 6.95 37.73 2.00
N ARG A 82 5.82 37.54 2.70
CA ARG A 82 4.89 38.65 2.96
C ARG A 82 4.07 38.40 4.22
N LYS A 83 4.35 39.17 5.27
CA LYS A 83 3.41 39.47 6.36
C LYS A 83 2.17 40.08 5.72
N ASP A 84 0.98 39.65 6.12
CA ASP A 84 -0.21 40.50 6.22
C ASP A 84 -1.24 39.84 7.16
N ASN A 85 -2.02 40.68 7.82
CA ASN A 85 -2.66 40.46 9.11
C ASN A 85 -3.99 39.71 9.02
N ILE A 86 -4.37 39.07 10.12
CA ILE A 86 -5.70 38.53 10.38
C ILE A 86 -6.63 39.71 10.68
N ASP A 87 -7.72 39.83 9.93
CA ASP A 87 -8.93 40.53 10.36
C ASP A 87 -10.10 39.54 10.32
N ASP A 88 -10.79 39.49 11.46
CA ASP A 88 -11.95 38.67 11.76
C ASP A 88 -13.21 39.06 10.99
N ASN A 89 -14.16 38.11 10.96
CA ASN A 89 -15.58 38.19 10.62
C ASN A 89 -16.00 38.00 9.16
N SER A 90 -16.63 36.86 8.90
CA SER A 90 -18.04 36.85 8.47
C SER A 90 -18.66 35.45 8.58
N LEU A 91 -19.45 35.29 9.64
CA LEU A 91 -20.52 34.29 9.76
C LEU A 91 -21.57 34.55 8.68
N LEU A 92 -21.94 33.53 7.91
CA LEU A 92 -23.30 33.41 7.38
C LEU A 92 -23.76 31.94 7.46
N SER A 93 -24.80 31.77 8.27
CA SER A 93 -25.56 30.56 8.51
C SER A 93 -26.40 30.18 7.28
N SER A 94 -26.51 28.88 7.03
CA SER A 94 -27.68 28.30 6.40
C SER A 94 -27.96 26.98 7.09
N GLU A 95 -28.96 27.01 7.97
CA GLU A 95 -29.57 25.82 8.55
C GLU A 95 -30.48 25.20 7.49
N ASN A 96 -30.30 23.91 7.24
CA ASN A 96 -31.38 23.02 6.84
C ASN A 96 -31.11 21.66 7.47
N GLY A 97 -31.97 21.29 8.40
CA GLY A 97 -31.84 20.10 9.21
C GLY A 97 -32.22 18.84 8.46
N ASP A 98 -31.44 17.79 8.70
CA ASP A 98 -31.97 16.44 8.70
C ASP A 98 -31.35 15.68 9.88
N CYS A 99 -32.21 15.00 10.63
CA CYS A 99 -31.94 14.50 11.97
C CYS A 99 -31.43 13.06 11.93
N ALA A 100 -30.12 12.87 12.18
CA ALA A 100 -29.54 11.57 12.51
C ALA A 100 -28.72 11.67 13.81
N ILE A 101 -29.00 10.74 14.71
CA ILE A 101 -28.57 10.65 16.11
C ILE A 101 -27.07 10.91 16.27
N THR A 102 -26.73 12.03 16.89
CA THR A 102 -25.39 12.40 17.31
C THR A 102 -24.97 11.57 18.52
N VAL A 103 -24.21 10.49 18.28
CA VAL A 103 -23.31 9.97 19.30
C VAL A 103 -22.04 10.81 19.24
N ALA A 104 -22.01 11.87 20.05
CA ALA A 104 -20.81 12.64 20.31
C ALA A 104 -19.73 11.72 20.90
N THR A 105 -18.80 11.30 20.05
CA THR A 105 -17.52 10.68 20.45
C THR A 105 -16.41 11.40 19.71
N GLY A 106 -15.33 11.70 20.45
CA GLY A 106 -14.37 12.75 20.15
C GLY A 106 -13.72 12.69 18.77
N HIS A 107 -13.36 13.90 18.31
CA HIS A 107 -12.47 14.25 17.21
C HIS A 107 -11.70 13.06 16.60
N CYS A 108 -12.32 12.40 15.61
CA CYS A 108 -11.74 11.26 14.94
C CYS A 108 -10.89 11.76 13.78
N ASN A 109 -9.58 11.51 13.81
CA ASN A 109 -8.69 11.68 12.66
C ASN A 109 -9.10 10.67 11.58
N SER A 110 -10.10 11.00 10.77
CA SER A 110 -10.60 10.14 9.69
C SER A 110 -9.58 10.07 8.57
N PHE A 111 -9.27 8.85 8.14
CA PHE A 111 -8.52 8.58 6.91
C PHE A 111 -9.30 9.12 5.70
N ASP A 112 -8.73 10.09 4.98
CA ASP A 112 -9.32 10.67 3.76
C ASP A 112 -8.92 9.87 2.51
N GLY A 113 -9.15 8.55 2.58
CA GLY A 113 -8.84 7.61 1.51
C GLY A 113 -9.83 6.47 1.43
N PHE A 114 -9.67 5.59 0.45
CA PHE A 114 -10.37 4.31 0.36
C PHE A 114 -9.48 3.25 -0.28
N VAL A 115 -9.90 1.99 -0.20
CA VAL A 115 -9.22 0.89 -0.88
C VAL A 115 -9.97 0.49 -2.15
N GLY A 116 -9.31 0.62 -3.31
CA GLY A 116 -9.80 0.13 -4.60
C GLY A 116 -9.68 -1.39 -4.68
N ARG A 117 -10.63 -2.11 -4.07
CA ARG A 117 -10.62 -3.58 -3.98
C ARG A 117 -10.92 -4.26 -5.30
N THR A 118 -11.92 -3.78 -6.04
CA THR A 118 -12.39 -4.40 -7.27
C THR A 118 -11.90 -3.62 -8.49
N SER A 119 -11.97 -4.28 -9.65
CA SER A 119 -11.61 -3.64 -10.92
C SER A 119 -12.56 -2.49 -11.25
N SER A 120 -13.85 -2.62 -10.94
CA SER A 120 -14.86 -1.57 -11.13
C SER A 120 -14.50 -0.31 -10.33
N ILE A 121 -14.26 -0.45 -9.03
CA ILE A 121 -13.90 0.69 -8.16
C ILE A 121 -12.61 1.37 -8.64
N LEU A 122 -11.60 0.59 -9.03
CA LEU A 122 -10.35 1.17 -9.52
C LEU A 122 -10.53 1.88 -10.87
N ILE A 123 -11.37 1.35 -11.78
CA ILE A 123 -11.70 2.01 -13.06
C ILE A 123 -12.44 3.31 -12.81
N ASP A 124 -13.48 3.30 -11.97
CA ASP A 124 -14.29 4.48 -11.66
C ASP A 124 -13.40 5.58 -11.10
N PHE A 125 -12.51 5.25 -10.15
CA PHE A 125 -11.52 6.18 -9.62
C PHE A 125 -10.60 6.74 -10.70
N LEU A 126 -9.96 5.87 -11.51
CA LEU A 126 -9.04 6.32 -12.57
C LEU A 126 -9.74 7.22 -13.59
N SER A 127 -11.00 6.95 -13.90
CA SER A 127 -11.81 7.76 -14.81
C SER A 127 -12.15 9.14 -14.20
N GLU A 128 -12.49 9.18 -12.91
CA GLU A 128 -12.76 10.43 -12.18
C GLU A 128 -11.55 11.36 -12.18
N ILE A 129 -10.35 10.78 -12.11
CA ILE A 129 -9.10 11.53 -12.08
C ILE A 129 -8.50 11.79 -13.48
N ASN A 130 -9.19 11.40 -14.56
CA ASN A 130 -8.72 11.42 -15.95
C ASN A 130 -7.39 10.66 -16.16
N ALA A 131 -7.18 9.60 -15.39
CA ALA A 131 -5.95 8.82 -15.36
C ALA A 131 -6.12 7.39 -15.91
N ASP A 132 -7.07 7.19 -16.83
CA ASP A 132 -7.30 5.91 -17.55
C ASP A 132 -6.07 5.41 -18.33
N HIS A 133 -5.11 6.30 -18.60
CA HIS A 133 -3.85 5.98 -19.25
C HIS A 133 -2.83 5.30 -18.33
N LEU A 134 -3.07 5.28 -17.01
CA LEU A 134 -2.17 4.69 -16.02
C LEU A 134 -2.09 3.17 -16.14
N LEU A 135 -0.88 2.64 -16.01
CA LEU A 135 -0.55 1.25 -16.31
C LEU A 135 -0.86 0.24 -15.18
N LEU A 136 -1.91 0.49 -14.40
CA LEU A 136 -2.36 -0.47 -13.37
C LEU A 136 -3.16 -1.65 -13.95
N PHE A 137 -3.67 -1.49 -15.17
CA PHE A 137 -4.42 -2.51 -15.92
C PHE A 137 -5.54 -3.18 -15.11
N PRO A 138 -6.55 -2.43 -14.62
CA PRO A 138 -7.67 -3.01 -13.89
C PRO A 138 -8.48 -4.01 -14.73
N HIS A 139 -8.55 -3.79 -16.05
CA HIS A 139 -9.37 -4.58 -16.97
C HIS A 139 -8.63 -5.78 -17.59
N ILE A 140 -7.80 -6.52 -16.84
CA ILE A 140 -7.19 -7.75 -17.40
C ILE A 140 -8.13 -8.93 -17.15
N PRO A 141 -9.00 -9.33 -18.11
CA PRO A 141 -9.68 -10.61 -17.99
C PRO A 141 -8.63 -11.71 -17.95
N ASN A 142 -8.89 -12.73 -17.14
CA ASN A 142 -7.99 -13.78 -16.64
C ASN A 142 -7.30 -14.66 -17.73
N LYS A 143 -6.60 -14.03 -18.67
CA LYS A 143 -5.80 -14.64 -19.74
C LYS A 143 -4.41 -14.01 -19.67
N LYS A 144 -3.49 -14.69 -18.96
CA LYS A 144 -2.05 -14.30 -18.84
C LYS A 144 -1.43 -13.86 -20.18
N THR A 145 -1.90 -14.43 -21.29
CA THR A 145 -1.51 -14.11 -22.67
C THR A 145 -1.73 -12.63 -23.05
N ARG A 146 -2.86 -12.02 -22.65
CA ARG A 146 -3.19 -10.63 -23.03
C ARG A 146 -2.32 -9.59 -22.34
N LEU A 147 -1.92 -9.86 -21.10
CA LEU A 147 -1.03 -8.96 -20.36
C LEU A 147 0.38 -8.97 -20.96
N LEU A 148 0.88 -10.15 -21.34
CA LEU A 148 2.15 -10.29 -22.04
C LEU A 148 2.14 -9.63 -23.43
N GLU A 149 1.01 -9.66 -24.13
CA GLU A 149 0.81 -8.92 -25.38
C GLU A 149 0.86 -7.40 -25.15
N LEU A 150 0.13 -6.90 -24.15
CA LEU A 150 0.16 -5.48 -23.78
C LEU A 150 1.57 -5.02 -23.42
N MET A 151 2.31 -5.77 -22.62
CA MET A 151 3.69 -5.41 -22.24
C MET A 151 4.64 -5.26 -23.43
N LYS A 152 4.38 -6.00 -24.51
CA LYS A 152 5.16 -5.98 -25.75
C LYS A 152 4.78 -4.84 -26.69
N ASP A 153 3.64 -4.20 -26.45
CA ASP A 153 3.15 -3.11 -27.28
C ASP A 153 3.85 -1.80 -26.89
N GLU A 154 4.68 -1.28 -27.79
CA GLU A 154 5.40 -0.01 -27.61
C GLU A 154 4.46 1.21 -27.65
N SER A 155 3.26 1.08 -28.22
CA SER A 155 2.32 2.19 -28.36
C SER A 155 1.67 2.61 -27.03
N ILE A 156 1.68 1.73 -26.01
CA ILE A 156 1.05 1.97 -24.71
C ILE A 156 1.73 3.11 -23.95
N LEU A 157 3.06 3.23 -24.02
CA LEU A 157 3.80 4.33 -23.39
C LEU A 157 3.59 5.68 -24.09
N ARG A 158 3.24 5.67 -25.39
CA ARG A 158 2.97 6.91 -26.14
C ARG A 158 1.65 7.56 -25.73
N LYS A 159 0.75 6.81 -25.10
CA LYS A 159 -0.57 7.28 -24.64
C LYS A 159 -0.52 7.87 -23.21
N GLY A 160 0.56 7.64 -22.47
CA GLY A 160 0.71 8.00 -21.05
C GLY A 160 1.27 9.40 -20.75
N GLN A 161 1.55 10.22 -21.77
CA GLN A 161 2.07 11.58 -21.57
C GLN A 161 1.00 12.53 -21.01
N CYS A 162 0.66 12.42 -19.73
CA CYS A 162 -0.11 13.41 -19.00
C CYS A 162 0.84 14.27 -18.15
N SER A 163 0.67 15.59 -18.22
CA SER A 163 1.49 16.54 -17.45
C SER A 163 1.27 16.37 -15.95
N VAL A 164 2.36 16.03 -15.26
CA VAL A 164 2.54 15.71 -13.83
C VAL A 164 1.90 16.70 -12.84
N HIS A 165 1.53 17.91 -13.26
CA HIS A 165 1.03 18.97 -12.38
C HIS A 165 -0.49 19.06 -12.20
N GLN A 166 -1.30 18.24 -12.90
CA GLN A 166 -2.76 18.38 -12.89
C GLN A 166 -3.52 17.37 -12.02
N ILE A 167 -2.91 16.26 -11.57
CA ILE A 167 -3.64 15.17 -10.90
C ILE A 167 -3.71 15.34 -9.37
N THR A 168 -2.87 16.17 -8.76
CA THR A 168 -2.59 16.14 -7.31
C THR A 168 -3.26 17.22 -6.47
N SER A 169 -4.22 17.97 -7.00
CA SER A 169 -4.91 19.01 -6.21
C SER A 169 -6.21 18.47 -5.64
N ASN A 170 -6.20 18.21 -4.32
CA ASN A 170 -7.38 18.01 -3.47
C ASN A 170 -8.24 16.75 -3.74
N ARG A 171 -7.59 15.58 -3.86
CA ARG A 171 -8.29 14.31 -4.17
C ARG A 171 -8.11 13.29 -3.06
N ARG A 172 -9.17 12.53 -2.81
CA ARG A 172 -9.21 11.38 -1.89
C ARG A 172 -8.21 10.32 -2.36
N LEU A 173 -7.38 9.80 -1.45
CA LEU A 173 -6.38 8.80 -1.81
C LEU A 173 -7.02 7.44 -2.11
N CYS A 174 -6.61 6.81 -3.21
CA CYS A 174 -6.99 5.44 -3.54
C CYS A 174 -5.81 4.50 -3.26
N PHE A 175 -5.98 3.60 -2.29
CA PHE A 175 -5.01 2.55 -2.02
C PHE A 175 -5.42 1.26 -2.71
N ILE A 176 -4.44 0.54 -3.23
CA ILE A 176 -4.65 -0.77 -3.84
C ILE A 176 -3.82 -1.81 -3.11
N ARG A 177 -4.42 -2.99 -2.98
CA ARG A 177 -3.77 -4.14 -2.35
C ARG A 177 -2.68 -4.68 -3.27
N VAL A 178 -1.49 -4.88 -2.70
CA VAL A 178 -0.35 -5.47 -3.38
C VAL A 178 0.27 -6.60 -2.55
N LEU A 179 0.67 -7.67 -3.24
CA LEU A 179 1.47 -8.74 -2.66
C LEU A 179 2.94 -8.50 -2.95
N LEU A 180 3.74 -8.40 -1.90
CA LEU A 180 5.18 -8.19 -1.97
C LEU A 180 5.91 -9.52 -1.88
N HIS A 181 6.81 -9.75 -2.84
CA HIS A 181 7.72 -10.88 -2.86
C HIS A 181 9.15 -10.37 -2.76
N ALA A 182 9.96 -10.93 -1.86
CA ALA A 182 11.37 -10.53 -1.74
C ALA A 182 12.13 -10.89 -3.03
N TYR A 183 12.90 -9.94 -3.57
CA TYR A 183 13.71 -10.16 -4.77
C TYR A 183 15.05 -10.84 -4.45
N LYS A 184 15.64 -10.53 -3.28
CA LYS A 184 16.83 -11.16 -2.69
C LYS A 184 16.56 -11.45 -1.22
N GLU A 185 17.53 -12.02 -0.51
CA GLU A 185 17.44 -12.26 0.93
C GLU A 185 17.00 -11.02 1.72
N GLY A 186 16.11 -11.23 2.68
CA GLY A 186 15.57 -10.18 3.53
C GLY A 186 14.19 -10.51 4.10
N PHE A 187 13.86 -9.88 5.23
CA PHE A 187 12.61 -10.13 5.95
C PHE A 187 11.77 -8.86 6.04
N ILE A 188 10.56 -8.86 5.48
CA ILE A 188 9.63 -7.74 5.55
C ILE A 188 8.78 -7.86 6.82
N GLU A 189 8.76 -6.81 7.64
CA GLU A 189 7.96 -6.74 8.86
C GLU A 189 6.59 -6.09 8.62
N GLU A 190 5.63 -6.43 9.47
CA GLU A 190 4.39 -5.66 9.63
C GLU A 190 4.73 -4.21 10.05
N GLY A 191 4.02 -3.22 9.47
CA GLY A 191 4.31 -1.80 9.67
C GLY A 191 5.47 -1.25 8.83
N ALA A 192 6.12 -2.07 8.00
CA ALA A 192 7.16 -1.60 7.09
C ALA A 192 6.62 -0.61 6.05
N VAL A 193 7.51 0.26 5.55
CA VAL A 193 7.16 1.29 4.57
C VAL A 193 7.56 0.81 3.18
N VAL A 194 6.64 0.94 2.23
CA VAL A 194 6.89 0.72 0.80
C VAL A 194 7.32 2.04 0.19
N CYS A 195 8.44 2.05 -0.52
CA CYS A 195 9.03 3.23 -1.11
C CYS A 195 9.22 3.06 -2.63
N ALA A 196 9.17 4.19 -3.34
CA ALA A 196 9.50 4.25 -4.75
C ALA A 196 10.98 3.89 -4.98
N LEU A 197 11.24 3.09 -6.01
CA LEU A 197 12.58 2.80 -6.49
C LEU A 197 13.00 3.92 -7.46
N GLY A 198 14.10 4.62 -7.16
CA GLY A 198 14.56 5.71 -8.02
C GLY A 198 15.13 5.19 -9.36
N PRO A 199 15.16 6.02 -10.41
CA PRO A 199 15.71 5.63 -11.72
C PRO A 199 17.19 5.18 -11.64
N SER A 200 17.98 5.87 -10.81
CA SER A 200 19.39 5.55 -10.57
C SER A 200 19.59 4.24 -9.81
N ASP A 201 18.61 3.83 -9.00
CA ASP A 201 18.70 2.58 -8.24
C ASP A 201 18.51 1.38 -9.17
N LEU A 202 17.64 1.52 -10.18
CA LEU A 202 17.31 0.42 -11.08
C LEU A 202 18.52 -0.07 -11.87
N SER A 203 19.31 0.86 -12.44
CA SER A 203 20.54 0.54 -13.16
C SER A 203 21.58 -0.09 -12.24
N LEU A 204 21.72 0.43 -11.01
CA LEU A 204 22.58 -0.16 -9.98
C LEU A 204 22.15 -1.58 -9.62
N TRP A 205 20.86 -1.87 -9.53
CA TRP A 205 20.38 -3.19 -9.11
C TRP A 205 20.34 -4.23 -10.24
N ILE A 206 20.07 -3.82 -11.47
CA ILE A 206 20.16 -4.72 -12.64
C ILE A 206 21.61 -5.06 -12.96
N SER A 207 22.55 -4.14 -12.72
CA SER A 207 23.99 -4.37 -12.94
C SER A 207 24.70 -5.08 -11.77
N ARG A 208 24.16 -5.02 -10.55
CA ARG A 208 24.72 -5.69 -9.37
C ARG A 208 24.46 -7.19 -9.41
N SER A 209 25.47 -7.94 -9.88
CA SER A 209 25.56 -9.40 -9.68
C SER A 209 25.48 -9.80 -8.20
N GLU A 210 25.27 -11.09 -7.93
CA GLU A 210 24.85 -11.69 -6.66
C GLU A 210 25.73 -11.40 -5.42
N ASN A 211 26.92 -10.81 -5.55
CA ASN A 211 27.97 -10.84 -4.53
C ASN A 211 28.36 -9.51 -3.86
N ASN A 212 27.45 -8.55 -3.66
CA ASN A 212 27.76 -7.36 -2.85
C ASN A 212 26.68 -7.05 -1.80
N GLU A 213 27.05 -7.20 -0.52
CA GLU A 213 26.23 -6.99 0.69
C GLU A 213 25.83 -5.52 0.95
N GLY A 214 26.39 -4.58 0.18
CA GLY A 214 26.11 -3.14 0.27
C GLY A 214 24.79 -2.74 -0.41
N GLY A 215 23.66 -3.08 0.20
CA GLY A 215 22.33 -2.59 -0.20
C GLY A 215 22.18 -1.07 -0.07
N LEU A 216 21.08 -0.51 -0.59
CA LEU A 216 20.72 0.89 -0.34
C LEU A 216 20.39 1.04 1.15
N GLN A 217 21.04 1.96 1.86
CA GLN A 217 20.84 2.17 3.30
C GLN A 217 20.71 3.67 3.62
N ILE A 218 19.91 3.99 4.64
CA ILE A 218 19.89 5.32 5.27
C ILE A 218 20.88 5.37 6.44
N SER A 219 21.21 6.58 6.90
CA SER A 219 21.97 6.76 8.15
C SER A 219 21.25 6.09 9.33
N GLN A 220 22.01 5.47 10.24
CA GLN A 220 21.46 4.87 11.46
C GLN A 220 20.72 5.89 12.34
N SER A 221 21.13 7.16 12.31
CA SER A 221 20.45 8.25 13.02
C SER A 221 19.06 8.59 12.47
N SER A 222 18.72 8.12 11.27
CA SER A 222 17.45 8.39 10.57
C SER A 222 16.48 7.21 10.58
N VAL A 223 16.81 6.11 11.26
CA VAL A 223 16.01 4.87 11.25
C VAL A 223 14.59 5.09 11.75
N GLY A 224 14.40 5.92 12.77
CA GLY A 224 13.08 6.25 13.30
C GLY A 224 12.36 7.41 12.60
N SER A 225 12.97 8.05 11.59
CA SER A 225 12.59 9.43 11.23
C SER A 225 11.60 9.57 10.09
N TYR A 226 11.11 8.52 9.43
CA TYR A 226 10.17 8.70 8.29
C TYR A 226 8.96 9.55 8.65
N PHE A 227 8.51 9.46 9.89
CA PHE A 227 7.37 10.20 10.41
C PHE A 227 7.76 10.86 11.71
N LYS A 228 7.39 12.12 11.87
CA LYS A 228 7.58 12.85 13.13
C LYS A 228 6.22 13.19 13.71
N GLU A 229 6.01 12.80 14.96
CA GLU A 229 4.82 13.19 15.73
C GLU A 229 4.93 14.68 16.08
N GLN A 230 3.90 15.45 15.73
CA GLN A 230 3.71 16.81 16.24
C GLN A 230 2.89 16.80 17.52
N SER A 231 2.81 17.96 18.18
CA SER A 231 2.15 18.17 19.48
C SER A 231 0.64 17.87 19.54
N SER A 232 0.00 17.45 18.44
CA SER A 232 -1.46 17.25 18.35
C SER A 232 -1.89 15.87 17.79
N SER A 233 -1.11 14.80 18.01
CA SER A 233 -1.35 13.47 17.36
C SER A 233 -1.32 13.53 15.82
N LYS A 234 -0.75 14.62 15.28
CA LYS A 234 -0.59 14.87 13.86
C LYS A 234 0.79 14.36 13.43
N TRP A 235 0.81 13.34 12.59
CA TRP A 235 2.03 12.79 12.03
C TRP A 235 2.33 13.44 10.69
N GLU A 236 3.54 13.95 10.51
CA GLU A 236 4.00 14.55 9.25
C GLU A 236 5.20 13.81 8.67
N LEU A 237 5.26 13.79 7.35
CA LEU A 237 6.31 13.13 6.61
C LEU A 237 7.57 13.95 6.85
N TRP A 238 8.56 13.35 7.47
CA TRP A 238 9.81 14.04 7.67
C TRP A 238 10.60 14.00 6.37
N ILE A 239 10.81 15.17 5.79
CA ILE A 239 11.65 15.33 4.60
C ILE A 239 13.05 15.77 5.08
N PRO A 240 14.11 14.99 4.81
CA PRO A 240 15.46 15.39 5.16
C PRO A 240 15.86 16.69 4.44
N GLN A 241 16.32 17.67 5.21
CA GLN A 241 16.88 18.93 4.67
C GLN A 241 18.34 18.78 4.23
N ASP A 242 19.06 17.85 4.85
CA ASP A 242 20.46 17.55 4.51
C ASP A 242 20.54 16.84 3.15
N PRO A 243 21.33 17.36 2.17
CA PRO A 243 21.46 16.77 0.84
C PRO A 243 21.94 15.32 0.87
N VAL A 244 22.82 14.94 1.80
CA VAL A 244 23.37 13.57 1.90
C VAL A 244 22.28 12.59 2.35
N VAL A 245 21.46 12.99 3.31
CA VAL A 245 20.33 12.16 3.78
C VAL A 245 19.24 12.11 2.71
N ARG A 246 19.04 13.21 1.97
CA ARG A 246 18.06 13.29 0.87
C ARG A 246 18.37 12.34 -0.27
N GLU A 247 19.64 12.12 -0.59
CA GLU A 247 20.08 11.13 -1.59
C GLU A 247 19.78 9.68 -1.18
N SER A 248 19.78 9.39 0.12
CA SER A 248 19.46 8.05 0.65
C SER A 248 17.96 7.85 0.97
N HIS A 249 17.21 8.94 1.11
CA HIS A 249 15.79 8.91 1.40
C HIS A 249 14.99 8.47 0.17
N ARG A 250 14.01 7.59 0.36
CA ARG A 250 13.13 7.12 -0.72
C ARG A 250 11.70 7.45 -0.36
N TRP A 251 10.97 7.98 -1.34
CA TRP A 251 9.62 8.49 -1.15
C TRP A 251 8.68 7.34 -0.78
N PRO A 252 7.93 7.43 0.33
CA PRO A 252 6.96 6.41 0.68
C PRO A 252 5.77 6.47 -0.28
N ILE A 253 5.35 5.30 -0.76
CA ILE A 253 4.19 5.12 -1.66
C ILE A 253 3.14 4.20 -1.04
N GLY A 254 3.45 3.57 0.10
CA GLY A 254 2.58 2.59 0.72
C GLY A 254 3.12 2.05 2.05
N PHE A 255 2.39 1.10 2.62
CA PHE A 255 2.70 0.47 3.90
C PHE A 255 2.32 -1.01 3.91
N VAL A 256 3.00 -1.78 4.76
CA VAL A 256 2.79 -3.22 4.93
C VAL A 256 1.84 -3.47 6.11
N THR A 257 0.73 -4.18 5.88
CA THR A 257 -0.20 -4.60 6.93
C THR A 257 0.14 -5.97 7.49
N THR A 258 0.68 -6.87 6.66
CA THR A 258 1.11 -8.20 7.10
C THR A 258 2.48 -8.52 6.52
N GLY A 259 3.48 -8.71 7.40
CA GLY A 259 4.84 -9.07 7.01
C GLY A 259 5.03 -10.56 6.73
N PHE A 260 6.27 -10.96 6.47
CA PHE A 260 6.60 -12.36 6.23
C PHE A 260 6.38 -13.25 7.46
N VAL A 261 5.90 -14.46 7.23
CA VAL A 261 5.80 -15.49 8.27
C VAL A 261 7.18 -16.15 8.45
N ARG A 262 7.75 -16.03 9.65
CA ARG A 262 9.05 -16.67 9.97
C ARG A 262 8.95 -18.19 9.82
N GLY A 263 9.93 -18.76 9.12
CA GLY A 263 9.98 -20.20 8.85
C GLY A 263 9.11 -20.66 7.67
N SER A 264 8.32 -19.77 7.07
CA SER A 264 7.59 -20.09 5.85
C SER A 264 8.55 -20.19 4.66
N LYS A 265 8.27 -21.15 3.77
CA LYS A 265 8.94 -21.24 2.46
C LYS A 265 8.30 -20.28 1.43
N LYS A 266 7.15 -19.69 1.76
CA LYS A 266 6.42 -18.74 0.91
C LYS A 266 6.49 -17.35 1.55
N LEU A 267 7.53 -16.61 1.20
CA LEU A 267 7.75 -15.26 1.70
C LEU A 267 6.90 -14.27 0.90
N VAL A 268 5.65 -14.11 1.33
CA VAL A 268 4.70 -13.15 0.79
C VAL A 268 4.31 -12.18 1.91
N ALA A 269 4.32 -10.89 1.61
CA ALA A 269 3.83 -9.84 2.51
C ALA A 269 2.68 -9.09 1.84
N GLU A 270 1.76 -8.59 2.65
CA GLU A 270 0.60 -7.83 2.22
C GLU A 270 0.81 -6.36 2.50
N ALA A 271 0.60 -5.55 1.47
CA ALA A 271 0.78 -4.11 1.54
C ALA A 271 -0.28 -3.37 0.76
N PHE A 272 -0.39 -2.08 1.06
CA PHE A 272 -1.27 -1.14 0.38
C PHE A 272 -0.43 0.01 -0.16
N CYS A 273 -0.54 0.25 -1.45
CA CYS A 273 0.15 1.36 -2.12
C CYS A 273 -0.87 2.32 -2.72
N GLU A 274 -0.55 3.60 -2.73
CA GLU A 274 -1.36 4.60 -3.42
C GLU A 274 -1.32 4.33 -4.93
N ALA A 275 -2.48 4.30 -5.55
CA ALA A 275 -2.67 3.82 -6.91
C ALA A 275 -1.92 4.68 -7.94
N VAL A 276 -2.03 6.01 -7.84
CA VAL A 276 -1.41 6.93 -8.79
C VAL A 276 0.12 6.85 -8.71
N LEU A 277 0.69 6.88 -7.51
CA LEU A 277 2.14 6.77 -7.28
C LEU A 277 2.67 5.41 -7.76
N LEU A 278 1.92 4.32 -7.50
CA LEU A 278 2.33 2.99 -7.96
C LEU A 278 2.27 2.87 -9.49
N ALA A 279 1.29 3.52 -10.13
CA ALA A 279 1.16 3.54 -11.57
C ALA A 279 2.29 4.34 -12.24
N GLN A 280 2.61 5.51 -11.69
CA GLN A 280 3.72 6.36 -12.14
C GLN A 280 5.04 5.59 -12.06
N LEU A 281 5.29 4.93 -10.91
CA LEU A 281 6.50 4.13 -10.73
C LEU A 281 6.62 3.02 -11.79
N ARG A 282 5.50 2.40 -12.19
CA ARG A 282 5.50 1.40 -13.27
C ARG A 282 5.83 2.01 -14.63
N GLU A 283 5.27 3.17 -14.94
CA GLU A 283 5.53 3.88 -16.20
C GLU A 283 7.01 4.30 -16.32
N GLU A 284 7.59 4.83 -15.25
CA GLU A 284 9.01 5.14 -15.16
C GLU A 284 9.89 3.89 -15.37
N GLN A 285 9.52 2.75 -14.77
CA GLN A 285 10.25 1.50 -14.97
C GLN A 285 10.15 0.99 -16.41
N TRP A 286 8.97 1.05 -17.02
CA TRP A 286 8.76 0.55 -18.38
C TRP A 286 9.37 1.45 -19.46
N SER A 287 9.43 2.75 -19.22
CA SER A 287 10.12 3.71 -20.09
C SER A 287 11.64 3.57 -20.00
N GLY A 288 12.18 3.25 -18.82
CA GLY A 288 13.61 2.99 -18.60
C GLY A 288 14.09 1.58 -19.00
N MET A 289 13.19 0.63 -19.29
CA MET A 289 13.54 -0.77 -19.60
C MET A 289 13.26 -1.17 -21.06
N PRO A 290 14.11 -2.02 -21.67
CA PRO A 290 13.79 -2.67 -22.93
C PRO A 290 12.49 -3.48 -22.82
N VAL A 291 11.69 -3.53 -23.89
CA VAL A 291 10.40 -4.24 -23.96
C VAL A 291 10.51 -5.69 -23.47
N LYS A 292 11.61 -6.38 -23.80
CA LYS A 292 11.87 -7.77 -23.40
C LYS A 292 12.07 -7.97 -21.89
N GLN A 293 12.40 -6.90 -21.16
CA GLN A 293 12.67 -6.92 -19.72
C GLN A 293 11.50 -6.38 -18.88
N ARG A 294 10.47 -5.81 -19.51
CA ARG A 294 9.27 -5.35 -18.81
C ARG A 294 8.62 -6.53 -18.07
N ARG A 295 8.08 -6.25 -16.88
CA ARG A 295 7.42 -7.23 -16.01
C ARG A 295 6.02 -6.78 -15.62
N LYS A 296 5.17 -7.74 -15.24
CA LYS A 296 3.86 -7.47 -14.65
C LYS A 296 4.03 -6.89 -13.23
N GLU A 297 5.00 -7.42 -12.51
CA GLU A 297 5.37 -6.98 -11.17
C GLU A 297 6.09 -5.63 -11.23
N ILE A 298 5.90 -4.83 -10.19
CA ILE A 298 6.53 -3.51 -10.05
C ILE A 298 7.67 -3.64 -9.06
N TYR A 299 8.86 -3.15 -9.41
CA TYR A 299 9.96 -3.11 -8.46
C TYR A 299 9.71 -2.02 -7.43
N VAL A 300 9.74 -2.37 -6.15
CA VAL A 300 9.57 -1.42 -5.03
C VAL A 300 10.67 -1.65 -4.00
N LEU A 301 10.95 -0.60 -3.22
CA LEU A 301 11.82 -0.72 -2.05
C LEU A 301 10.96 -0.88 -0.80
N VAL A 302 11.41 -1.69 0.14
CA VAL A 302 10.74 -1.89 1.43
C VAL A 302 11.74 -1.67 2.54
N ARG A 303 11.35 -0.85 3.53
CA ARG A 303 12.16 -0.56 4.71
C ARG A 303 11.38 -0.91 5.97
N ASN A 304 11.94 -1.78 6.81
CA ASN A 304 11.40 -1.98 8.16
C ASN A 304 11.70 -0.73 8.98
N LEU A 305 10.74 -0.27 9.80
CA LEU A 305 10.90 0.96 10.57
C LEU A 305 12.11 0.94 11.51
N ARG A 306 12.51 -0.24 11.99
CA ARG A 306 13.68 -0.45 12.86
C ARG A 306 14.98 -0.75 12.10
N SER A 307 14.97 -0.68 10.77
CA SER A 307 16.14 -0.97 9.93
C SER A 307 16.52 0.23 9.07
N SER A 308 17.82 0.44 8.89
CA SER A 308 18.33 1.41 7.92
C SER A 308 18.35 0.88 6.49
N ALA A 309 18.16 -0.43 6.28
CA ALA A 309 18.33 -1.04 4.97
C ALA A 309 17.03 -1.05 4.18
N TYR A 310 17.12 -0.64 2.92
CA TYR A 310 16.08 -0.91 1.93
C TYR A 310 16.30 -2.27 1.29
N ARG A 311 15.19 -2.96 1.08
CA ARG A 311 15.15 -4.27 0.42
C ARG A 311 14.36 -4.15 -0.87
N LEU A 312 14.86 -4.78 -1.93
CA LEU A 312 14.15 -4.85 -3.18
C LEU A 312 13.04 -5.90 -3.09
N ALA A 313 11.83 -5.52 -3.47
CA ALA A 313 10.68 -6.41 -3.56
C ALA A 313 9.94 -6.23 -4.90
N LEU A 314 9.23 -7.28 -5.30
CA LEU A 314 8.33 -7.28 -6.44
C LEU A 314 6.89 -7.15 -5.92
N ALA A 315 6.22 -6.07 -6.31
CA ALA A 315 4.83 -5.81 -5.98
C ALA A 315 3.90 -6.31 -7.09
N THR A 316 2.95 -7.16 -6.72
CA THR A 316 1.89 -7.66 -7.58
C THR A 316 0.57 -7.07 -7.13
N VAL A 317 -0.09 -6.29 -7.99
CA VAL A 317 -1.44 -5.76 -7.73
C VAL A 317 -2.44 -6.91 -7.66
N VAL A 318 -3.29 -6.91 -6.63
CA VAL A 318 -4.37 -7.87 -6.45
C VAL A 318 -5.68 -7.10 -6.34
N LEU A 319 -6.62 -7.43 -7.22
CA LEU A 319 -7.99 -6.95 -7.19
C LEU A 319 -8.91 -8.15 -6.90
N GLU A 320 -9.88 -7.93 -6.02
CA GLU A 320 -10.91 -8.89 -5.67
C GLU A 320 -11.84 -9.09 -6.87
N GLN A 321 -12.23 -10.35 -7.15
CA GLN A 321 -13.14 -10.69 -8.23
C GLN A 321 -14.58 -10.71 -7.68
N GLU A 322 -15.45 -9.84 -8.18
CA GLU A 322 -16.88 -9.85 -7.81
C GLU A 322 -17.58 -11.17 -8.19
N GLU A 323 -17.12 -11.90 -9.22
CA GLU A 323 -17.85 -13.06 -9.77
C GLU A 323 -17.66 -14.38 -9.02
N GLU A 324 -16.52 -14.61 -8.35
CA GLU A 324 -16.27 -15.91 -7.68
C GLU A 324 -16.98 -16.04 -6.31
N ASP A 325 -17.35 -14.91 -5.68
CA ASP A 325 -18.01 -14.89 -4.37
C ASP A 325 -19.54 -15.07 -4.44
N VAL A 326 -20.17 -14.85 -5.59
CA VAL A 326 -21.63 -15.04 -5.77
C VAL A 326 -21.99 -16.49 -6.13
N LEU A 327 -21.02 -17.30 -6.55
CA LEU A 327 -21.25 -18.70 -6.94
C LEU A 327 -21.32 -19.67 -5.75
N PHE A 328 -21.20 -19.17 -4.51
CA PHE A 328 -21.30 -19.97 -3.28
C PHE A 328 -22.53 -19.66 -2.42
N LEU A 329 -23.57 -19.03 -2.99
CA LEU A 329 -24.89 -18.90 -2.34
C LEU A 329 -25.90 -19.90 -2.89
#